data_AF-A0A3M0CFA1-F1
#
_entry.id   AF-A0A3M0CFA1-F1
#
_cell.length_a   1.000
_cell.length_b   1.000
_cell.length_c   1.000
_cell.angle_alpha   90.00
_cell.angle_beta   90.00
_cell.angle_gamma   90.00
#
_symmetry.space_group_name_H-M   'P 1'
#
loop_
_entity.id
_entity.type
_entity.pdbx_description
1 polymer ?
#
loop_
_entity_poly.entity_id
_entity_poly.type
_entity_poly.pdbx_seq_one_letter_code
_entity_poly.pdbx_strand_id
1 'polypeptide(L)'
;MTELEVANVVGMITYQQELDLAALAKTFEERDEITDVTYEPADNHWLQTRFAPDDTYVAFYRTGRCSIAGCRSIEHFETMVDRVNAVMRELLDFEYEPAAEISNIVATSDLGSPIPLELLTLELGMDAVEYEPEQFPALMYRGADHVILVFASGKLLCTGLTDLEAVSEAVDDLRGRIQAVV
;
A
#
# COMPACT_ATOMS: atom_id res chain seq x y z
N MET A 1 16.22 16.63 -5.30
CA MET A 1 15.37 15.43 -5.19
C MET A 1 15.20 15.15 -3.73
N THR A 2 13.95 15.12 -3.27
CA THR A 2 13.63 14.70 -1.92
C THR A 2 13.94 13.22 -1.74
N GLU A 3 14.58 12.87 -0.63
CA GLU A 3 14.80 11.47 -0.27
C GLU A 3 13.45 10.89 0.17
N LEU A 4 12.94 9.97 -0.64
CA LEU A 4 11.71 9.23 -0.40
C LEU A 4 12.06 7.78 -0.05
N GLU A 5 11.44 7.28 1.00
CA GLU A 5 11.51 5.88 1.40
C GLU A 5 10.12 5.25 1.23
N VAL A 6 10.01 4.21 0.39
CA VAL A 6 8.76 3.46 0.26
C VAL A 6 8.57 2.61 1.51
N ALA A 7 7.48 2.84 2.23
CA ALA A 7 7.13 2.11 3.44
C ALA A 7 6.22 0.91 3.15
N ASN A 8 5.34 1.04 2.16
CA ASN A 8 4.42 -0.04 1.76
C ASN A 8 3.93 0.16 0.32
N VAL A 9 3.75 -0.94 -0.40
CA VAL A 9 3.09 -1.01 -1.71
C VAL A 9 1.96 -2.02 -1.59
N VAL A 10 0.79 -1.61 -2.06
CA VAL A 10 -0.40 -2.46 -2.20
C VAL A 10 -0.75 -2.51 -3.67
N GLY A 11 -1.05 -3.71 -4.15
CA GLY A 11 -1.51 -3.89 -5.52
C GLY A 11 -2.42 -5.10 -5.66
N MET A 12 -2.83 -5.34 -6.89
CA MET A 12 -3.80 -6.38 -7.22
C MET A 12 -3.43 -7.09 -8.51
N ILE A 13 -3.63 -8.40 -8.53
CA ILE A 13 -3.61 -9.24 -9.73
C ILE A 13 -5.06 -9.57 -10.10
N THR A 14 -5.37 -9.55 -11.39
CA THR A 14 -6.68 -9.94 -11.92
C THR A 14 -6.57 -11.14 -12.86
N TYR A 15 -7.16 -12.25 -12.43
CA TYR A 15 -7.40 -13.45 -13.24
C TYR A 15 -8.77 -13.33 -13.94
N GLN A 16 -8.83 -13.74 -15.21
CA GLN A 16 -10.02 -13.73 -16.07
C GLN A 16 -10.97 -14.91 -15.79
N GLN A 17 -11.04 -15.39 -14.55
CA GLN A 17 -11.90 -16.49 -14.12
C GLN A 17 -12.19 -16.41 -12.62
N GLU A 18 -13.30 -17.01 -12.20
CA GLU A 18 -13.61 -17.15 -10.77
C GLU A 18 -12.65 -18.15 -10.09
N LEU A 19 -12.40 -17.93 -8.81
CA LEU A 19 -11.56 -18.80 -7.98
C LEU A 19 -12.42 -19.63 -7.02
N ASP A 20 -12.18 -20.94 -6.99
CA ASP A 20 -12.66 -21.79 -5.91
C ASP A 20 -11.74 -21.65 -4.70
N LEU A 21 -12.09 -20.73 -3.80
CA LEU A 21 -11.29 -20.42 -2.62
C LEU A 21 -11.14 -21.61 -1.66
N ALA A 22 -12.12 -22.51 -1.60
CA ALA A 22 -12.06 -23.67 -0.72
C ALA A 22 -11.09 -24.73 -1.27
N ALA A 23 -11.05 -24.90 -2.60
CA ALA A 23 -10.05 -25.75 -3.25
C ALA A 23 -8.64 -25.15 -3.12
N LEU A 24 -8.49 -23.85 -3.40
CA LEU A 24 -7.22 -23.14 -3.27
C LEU A 24 -6.66 -23.22 -1.85
N ALA A 25 -7.48 -22.98 -0.82
CA ALA A 25 -7.06 -23.04 0.58
C ALA A 25 -6.39 -24.38 0.91
N LYS A 26 -7.04 -25.50 0.54
CA LYS A 26 -6.51 -26.85 0.78
C LYS A 26 -5.20 -27.09 0.04
N THR A 27 -5.11 -26.65 -1.21
CA THR A 27 -3.87 -26.83 -1.98
C THR A 27 -2.74 -25.97 -1.42
N PHE A 28 -3.04 -24.76 -0.97
CA PHE A 28 -2.05 -23.84 -0.41
C PHE A 28 -1.47 -24.31 0.93
N GLU A 29 -2.23 -25.03 1.76
CA GLU A 29 -1.72 -25.65 2.99
C GLU A 29 -0.59 -26.66 2.75
N GLU A 30 -0.49 -27.19 1.53
CA GLU A 30 0.53 -28.19 1.13
C GLU A 30 1.73 -27.57 0.40
N ARG A 31 1.79 -26.23 0.25
CA ARG A 31 2.81 -25.50 -0.52
C ARG A 31 3.86 -24.87 0.38
N ASP A 32 5.13 -25.15 0.11
CA ASP A 32 6.25 -24.53 0.84
C ASP A 32 6.36 -23.02 0.60
N GLU A 33 5.81 -22.50 -0.50
CA GLU A 33 5.80 -21.07 -0.81
C GLU A 33 4.84 -20.27 0.09
N ILE A 34 3.92 -20.94 0.78
CA ILE A 34 2.84 -20.31 1.54
C ILE A 34 3.00 -20.70 3.02
N THR A 35 3.29 -19.69 3.85
CA THR A 35 3.64 -19.87 5.27
C THR A 35 2.41 -19.92 6.18
N ASP A 36 1.29 -19.33 5.74
CA ASP A 36 0.04 -19.30 6.48
C ASP A 36 -1.15 -19.27 5.53
N VAL A 37 -2.22 -19.97 5.88
CA VAL A 37 -3.47 -20.05 5.13
C VAL A 37 -4.63 -19.96 6.10
N THR A 38 -5.51 -18.97 5.90
CA THR A 38 -6.72 -18.78 6.70
C THR A 38 -7.92 -18.55 5.78
N TYR A 39 -8.90 -19.46 5.83
CA TYR A 39 -10.17 -19.33 5.09
C TYR A 39 -11.38 -19.62 5.97
N GLU A 40 -12.02 -18.55 6.44
CA GLU A 40 -13.19 -18.59 7.30
C GLU A 40 -14.34 -17.84 6.62
N PRO A 41 -15.05 -18.47 5.65
CA PRO A 41 -16.06 -17.79 4.82
C PRO A 41 -17.26 -17.22 5.60
N ALA A 42 -17.44 -17.64 6.85
CA ALA A 42 -18.44 -17.10 7.76
C ALA A 42 -18.06 -15.71 8.30
N ASP A 43 -16.75 -15.45 8.45
CA ASP A 43 -16.22 -14.21 9.03
C ASP A 43 -15.69 -13.27 7.94
N ASN A 44 -14.93 -13.80 6.98
CA ASN A 44 -14.37 -13.05 5.85
C ASN A 44 -14.55 -13.83 4.53
N HIS A 45 -15.07 -13.16 3.50
CA HIS A 45 -15.39 -13.80 2.22
C HIS A 45 -14.18 -14.02 1.28
N TRP A 46 -12.97 -13.75 1.74
CA TRP A 46 -11.73 -13.94 0.98
C TRP A 46 -10.80 -14.94 1.66
N LEU A 47 -9.96 -15.59 0.87
CA LEU A 47 -8.90 -16.48 1.33
C LEU A 47 -7.68 -15.63 1.70
N GLN A 48 -7.21 -15.76 2.93
CA GLN A 48 -6.05 -15.03 3.46
C GLN A 48 -4.83 -15.95 3.42
N THR A 49 -3.71 -15.45 2.95
CA THR A 49 -2.47 -16.21 2.89
C THR A 49 -1.25 -15.35 3.20
N ARG A 50 -0.16 -16.02 3.57
CA ARG A 50 1.16 -15.41 3.70
C ARG A 50 2.15 -16.15 2.80
N PHE A 51 2.93 -15.41 2.02
CA PHE A 51 3.89 -15.97 1.09
C PHE A 51 5.32 -15.80 1.60
N ALA A 52 6.10 -16.88 1.56
CA ALA A 52 7.54 -16.86 1.79
C ALA A 52 8.28 -16.09 0.67
N PRO A 53 9.47 -15.53 0.94
CA PRO A 53 10.20 -15.59 2.21
C PRO A 53 9.85 -14.46 3.20
N ASP A 54 9.21 -13.39 2.73
CA ASP A 54 9.03 -12.15 3.49
C ASP A 54 7.74 -12.08 4.31
N ASP A 55 6.98 -13.19 4.38
CA ASP A 55 5.68 -13.28 5.04
C ASP A 55 4.66 -12.27 4.47
N THR A 56 4.73 -12.07 3.15
CA THR A 56 3.94 -11.09 2.41
C THR A 56 2.47 -11.51 2.39
N TYR A 57 1.57 -10.59 2.75
CA TYR A 57 0.15 -10.87 2.80
C TYR A 57 -0.44 -10.88 1.39
N VAL A 58 -1.13 -11.96 1.06
CA VAL A 58 -1.84 -12.13 -0.21
C VAL A 58 -3.27 -12.60 0.08
N ALA A 59 -4.26 -11.87 -0.44
CA ALA A 59 -5.66 -12.23 -0.27
C ALA A 59 -6.33 -12.54 -1.61
N PHE A 60 -6.99 -13.69 -1.71
CA PHE A 60 -7.66 -14.16 -2.91
C PHE A 60 -9.17 -14.01 -2.79
N TYR A 61 -9.79 -13.48 -3.84
CA TYR A 61 -11.22 -13.26 -3.91
C TYR A 61 -11.84 -14.17 -4.97
N ARG A 62 -13.06 -14.64 -4.71
CA ARG A 62 -13.81 -15.50 -5.64
C ARG A 62 -13.95 -14.86 -7.03
N THR A 63 -13.93 -13.54 -7.12
CA THR A 63 -14.06 -12.76 -8.35
C THR A 63 -12.89 -12.92 -9.34
N GLY A 64 -11.83 -13.65 -8.99
CA GLY A 64 -10.61 -13.71 -9.80
C GLY A 64 -9.58 -12.66 -9.42
N ARG A 65 -9.83 -11.86 -8.38
CA ARG A 65 -8.88 -10.86 -7.90
C ARG A 65 -8.00 -11.43 -6.80
N CYS A 66 -6.79 -10.91 -6.71
CA CYS A 66 -5.84 -11.23 -5.65
C CYS A 66 -5.14 -9.93 -5.21
N SER A 67 -5.26 -9.51 -3.95
CA SER A 67 -4.53 -8.35 -3.43
C SER A 67 -3.23 -8.77 -2.79
N ILE A 68 -2.18 -7.97 -2.96
CA ILE A 68 -0.87 -8.15 -2.34
C ILE A 68 -0.59 -6.91 -1.50
N ALA A 69 -0.23 -7.09 -0.23
CA ALA A 69 0.11 -6.00 0.68
C ALA A 69 1.31 -6.33 1.56
N GLY A 70 2.05 -5.31 1.99
CA GLY A 70 3.26 -5.45 2.80
C GLY A 70 4.56 -5.41 1.99
N CYS A 71 4.49 -5.17 0.68
CA CYS A 71 5.67 -5.00 -0.15
C CYS A 71 6.39 -3.69 0.20
N ARG A 72 7.72 -3.74 0.36
CA ARG A 72 8.53 -2.59 0.81
C ARG A 72 9.13 -1.77 -0.34
N SER A 73 8.90 -2.19 -1.58
CA SER A 73 9.32 -1.50 -2.78
C SER A 73 8.47 -1.97 -3.96
N ILE A 74 8.53 -1.23 -5.07
CA ILE A 74 7.87 -1.62 -6.33
C ILE A 74 8.49 -2.92 -6.85
N GLU A 75 9.81 -3.06 -6.82
CA GLU A 75 10.51 -4.29 -7.22
C GLU A 75 10.10 -5.51 -6.37
N HIS A 76 9.89 -5.32 -5.06
CA HIS A 76 9.36 -6.38 -4.21
C HIS A 76 7.92 -6.74 -4.62
N PHE A 77 7.07 -5.76 -4.93
CA PHE A 77 5.73 -6.03 -5.45
C PHE A 77 5.76 -6.82 -6.76
N GLU A 78 6.59 -6.44 -7.73
CA GLU A 78 6.76 -7.16 -9.00
C GLU A 78 7.23 -8.61 -8.79
N THR A 79 8.22 -8.81 -7.92
CA THR A 79 8.69 -10.14 -7.54
C THR A 79 7.57 -10.99 -6.92
N MET A 80 6.71 -10.36 -6.11
CA MET A 80 5.56 -11.02 -5.50
C MET A 80 4.48 -11.36 -6.52
N VAL A 81 4.25 -10.50 -7.52
CA VAL A 81 3.35 -10.79 -8.64
C VAL A 81 3.82 -12.03 -9.39
N ASP A 82 5.09 -12.11 -9.75
CA ASP A 82 5.66 -13.27 -10.44
C ASP A 82 5.52 -14.55 -9.63
N ARG A 83 5.80 -14.48 -8.32
CA ARG A 83 5.69 -15.61 -7.39
C ARG A 83 4.25 -16.12 -7.27
N VAL A 84 3.30 -15.22 -7.05
CA VAL A 84 1.88 -15.57 -6.94
C VAL A 84 1.38 -16.14 -8.27
N ASN A 85 1.74 -15.53 -9.40
CA ASN A 85 1.38 -16.02 -10.73
C ASN A 85 1.97 -17.41 -11.01
N ALA A 86 3.20 -17.70 -10.59
CA ALA A 86 3.81 -19.02 -10.76
C ALA A 86 3.02 -20.12 -10.02
N VAL A 87 2.69 -19.90 -8.76
CA VAL A 87 1.85 -20.83 -7.97
C VAL A 87 0.47 -20.98 -8.63
N MET A 88 -0.14 -19.87 -9.03
CA MET A 88 -1.49 -19.88 -9.59
C MET A 88 -1.56 -20.54 -10.97
N ARG A 89 -0.51 -20.47 -11.80
CA ARG A 89 -0.44 -21.18 -13.09
C ARG A 89 -0.46 -22.71 -12.95
N GLU A 90 0.05 -23.24 -11.84
CA GLU A 90 0.02 -24.68 -11.60
C GLU A 90 -1.36 -25.18 -11.16
N LEU A 91 -2.18 -24.28 -10.60
CA LEU A 91 -3.51 -24.58 -10.07
C LEU A 91 -4.64 -24.19 -11.02
N LEU A 92 -4.40 -23.18 -11.83
CA LEU A 92 -5.34 -22.63 -12.78
C LEU A 92 -4.79 -22.84 -14.20
N ASP A 93 -5.63 -23.37 -15.08
CA ASP A 93 -5.29 -23.55 -16.49
C ASP A 93 -5.47 -22.22 -17.25
N PHE A 94 -4.41 -21.41 -17.33
CA PHE A 94 -4.40 -20.18 -18.13
C PHE A 94 -3.10 -19.96 -18.90
N GLU A 95 -3.21 -19.39 -20.11
CA GLU A 95 -2.08 -19.15 -21.03
C GLU A 95 -1.72 -17.66 -21.23
N TYR A 96 -2.31 -16.75 -20.46
CA TYR A 96 -2.06 -15.30 -20.54
C TYR A 96 -1.25 -14.78 -19.36
N GLU A 97 -0.74 -13.53 -19.47
CA GLU A 97 -0.15 -12.82 -18.34
C GLU A 97 -1.25 -12.06 -17.57
N PRO A 98 -1.54 -12.42 -16.31
CA PRO A 98 -2.56 -11.71 -15.51
C PRO A 98 -2.19 -10.24 -15.32
N ALA A 99 -3.19 -9.36 -15.41
CA ALA A 99 -2.98 -7.93 -15.18
C ALA A 99 -2.63 -7.67 -13.72
N ALA A 100 -1.55 -6.94 -13.48
CA ALA A 100 -1.12 -6.52 -12.15
C ALA A 100 -1.05 -4.99 -12.07
N GLU A 101 -1.67 -4.42 -11.05
CA GLU A 101 -1.82 -2.97 -10.89
C GLU A 101 -1.50 -2.57 -9.45
N ILE A 102 -0.68 -1.52 -9.26
CA ILE A 102 -0.47 -0.90 -7.96
C ILE A 102 -1.71 -0.06 -7.63
N SER A 103 -2.27 -0.26 -6.45
CA SER A 103 -3.46 0.46 -5.96
C SER A 103 -3.15 1.49 -4.89
N ASN A 104 -1.99 1.36 -4.21
CA ASN A 104 -1.54 2.36 -3.26
C ASN A 104 -0.03 2.24 -2.98
N ILE A 105 0.66 3.36 -2.94
CA ILE A 105 2.03 3.50 -2.47
C ILE A 105 2.00 4.37 -1.21
N VAL A 106 2.57 3.85 -0.13
CA VAL A 106 2.87 4.60 1.08
C VAL A 106 4.35 4.91 1.09
N ALA A 107 4.70 6.19 1.10
CA ALA A 107 6.08 6.63 1.18
C ALA A 107 6.27 7.64 2.29
N THR A 108 7.48 7.67 2.84
CA THR A 108 7.88 8.63 3.86
C THR A 108 9.00 9.52 3.38
N SER A 109 9.06 10.73 3.92
CA SER A 109 10.18 11.65 3.74
C SER A 109 10.46 12.38 5.06
N ASP A 110 11.64 12.98 5.19
CA ASP A 110 12.02 13.75 6.37
C ASP A 110 12.42 15.18 5.96
N LEU A 111 11.84 16.17 6.65
CA LEU A 111 12.19 17.58 6.47
C LEU A 111 13.51 17.94 7.15
N GLY A 112 13.98 17.12 8.09
CA GLY A 112 15.23 17.29 8.84
C GLY A 112 15.14 18.29 10.00
N SER A 113 13.94 18.82 10.28
CA SER A 113 13.70 19.78 11.35
C SER A 113 12.29 19.63 11.95
N PRO A 114 12.12 19.88 13.26
CA PRO A 114 10.79 19.92 13.88
C PRO A 114 9.87 20.96 13.23
N ILE A 115 8.58 20.66 13.20
CA ILE A 115 7.55 21.50 12.56
C ILE A 115 6.51 21.92 13.60
N PRO A 116 6.24 23.23 13.77
CA PRO A 116 5.16 23.72 14.62
C PRO A 116 3.80 23.52 13.91
N LEU A 117 3.15 22.39 14.17
CA LEU A 117 1.94 21.97 13.46
C LEU A 117 0.76 22.96 13.62
N GLU A 118 0.66 23.63 14.77
CA GLU A 118 -0.37 24.64 15.03
C GLU A 118 -0.22 25.84 14.08
N LEU A 119 1.01 26.33 13.90
CA LEU A 119 1.30 27.41 12.97
C LEU A 119 1.08 26.95 11.52
N LEU A 120 1.54 25.74 11.19
CA LEU A 120 1.38 25.20 9.84
C LEU A 120 -0.09 25.05 9.44
N THR A 121 -0.97 24.69 10.39
CA THR A 121 -2.42 24.59 10.16
C THR A 121 -3.02 25.93 9.72
N LEU A 122 -2.61 27.03 10.34
CA LEU A 122 -3.09 28.37 10.01
C LEU A 122 -2.67 28.80 8.60
N GLU A 123 -1.48 28.38 8.18
CA GLU A 123 -0.82 28.86 6.96
C GLU A 123 -1.17 28.03 5.73
N LEU A 124 -1.41 26.72 5.89
CA LEU A 124 -1.84 25.84 4.79
C LEU A 124 -3.32 25.97 4.44
N GLY A 125 -4.11 26.64 5.28
CA GLY A 125 -5.54 26.86 5.10
C GLY A 125 -6.38 25.69 5.63
N MET A 126 -7.49 26.03 6.30
CA MET A 126 -8.34 25.06 7.01
C MET A 126 -9.14 24.12 6.09
N ASP A 127 -9.29 24.44 4.81
CA ASP A 127 -10.08 23.62 3.87
C ASP A 127 -9.37 22.32 3.47
N ALA A 128 -8.04 22.29 3.55
CA ALA A 128 -7.20 21.16 3.14
C ALA A 128 -6.50 20.48 4.32
N VAL A 129 -6.68 20.98 5.54
CA VAL A 129 -5.91 20.54 6.71
C VAL A 129 -6.82 20.18 7.88
N GLU A 130 -6.56 19.02 8.47
CA GLU A 130 -7.15 18.57 9.72
C GLU A 130 -6.04 18.33 10.75
N TYR A 131 -6.09 19.04 11.88
CA TYR A 131 -5.15 18.83 12.99
C TYR A 131 -5.88 18.89 14.33
N GLU A 132 -6.02 17.73 14.95
CA GLU A 132 -6.66 17.54 16.26
C GLU A 132 -5.72 16.70 17.15
N PRO A 133 -4.70 17.31 17.79
CA PRO A 133 -3.62 16.59 18.46
C PRO A 133 -4.07 15.62 19.56
N GLU A 134 -5.21 15.91 20.20
CA GLU A 134 -5.81 15.06 21.23
C GLU A 134 -6.45 13.78 20.65
N GLN A 135 -6.71 13.75 19.34
CA GLN A 135 -7.24 12.58 18.63
C GLN A 135 -6.16 11.88 17.81
N PHE A 136 -5.29 12.64 17.15
CA PHE A 136 -4.24 12.12 16.28
C PHE A 136 -3.01 13.03 16.28
N PRO A 137 -1.79 12.50 16.47
CA PRO A 137 -0.59 13.30 16.74
C PRO A 137 0.03 13.99 15.50
N ALA A 138 -0.56 13.82 14.31
CA ALA A 138 -0.06 14.40 13.08
C ALA A 138 -1.11 15.30 12.43
N LEU A 139 -0.63 16.32 11.72
CA LEU A 139 -1.44 17.15 10.83
C LEU A 139 -1.74 16.36 9.57
N MET A 140 -3.00 16.28 9.18
CA MET A 140 -3.42 15.61 7.96
C MET A 140 -3.70 16.66 6.88
N TYR A 141 -2.87 16.66 5.84
CA TYR A 141 -3.04 17.47 4.64
C TYR A 141 -3.70 16.63 3.54
N ARG A 142 -4.86 17.05 3.04
CA ARG A 142 -5.60 16.37 1.97
C ARG A 142 -5.36 17.07 0.63
N GLY A 143 -4.78 16.33 -0.31
CA GLY A 143 -4.79 16.68 -1.73
C GLY A 143 -6.05 16.16 -2.42
N ALA A 144 -6.05 16.16 -3.76
CA ALA A 144 -7.18 15.64 -4.55
C ALA A 144 -7.38 14.13 -4.34
N ASP A 145 -6.32 13.36 -4.55
CA ASP A 145 -6.34 11.89 -4.49
C ASP A 145 -5.36 11.32 -3.45
N HIS A 146 -4.77 12.18 -2.61
CA HIS A 146 -3.74 11.79 -1.66
C HIS A 146 -3.90 12.44 -0.30
N VAL A 147 -3.30 11.82 0.70
CA VAL A 147 -3.19 12.35 2.06
C VAL A 147 -1.72 12.35 2.46
N ILE A 148 -1.24 13.48 2.95
CA ILE A 148 0.07 13.60 3.57
C ILE A 148 -0.10 13.88 5.06
N LEU A 149 0.46 13.00 5.89
CA LEU A 149 0.57 13.21 7.32
C LEU A 149 1.89 13.94 7.61
N VAL A 150 1.80 15.05 8.34
CA VAL A 150 2.95 15.84 8.81
C VAL A 150 3.09 15.65 10.31
N PHE A 151 4.20 15.08 10.74
CA PHE A 151 4.51 14.88 12.15
C PHE A 151 5.32 16.07 12.69
N ALA A 152 5.14 16.39 13.98
CA ALA A 152 5.90 17.46 14.64
C ALA A 152 7.42 17.26 14.58
N SER A 153 7.89 16.02 14.36
CA SER A 153 9.30 15.69 14.15
C SER A 153 9.87 16.17 12.81
N GLY A 154 9.02 16.56 11.85
CA GLY A 154 9.43 16.82 10.46
C GLY A 154 9.27 15.63 9.52
N LYS A 155 8.85 14.46 10.03
CA LYS A 155 8.53 13.33 9.17
C LYS A 155 7.23 13.57 8.40
N LEU A 156 7.23 13.12 7.16
CA LEU A 156 6.10 13.14 6.24
C LEU A 156 5.74 11.69 5.88
N LEU A 157 4.45 11.39 5.76
CA LEU A 157 3.94 10.13 5.20
C LEU A 157 2.89 10.45 4.16
N CYS A 158 3.13 10.07 2.90
CA CYS A 158 2.20 10.22 1.80
C CYS A 158 1.54 8.88 1.46
N THR A 159 0.23 8.89 1.21
CA THR A 159 -0.56 7.73 0.76
C THR A 159 -1.71 8.16 -0.16
N GLY A 160 -2.26 7.24 -0.94
CA GLY A 160 -3.43 7.45 -1.81
C GLY A 160 -3.09 7.44 -3.31
N LEU A 161 -1.80 7.43 -3.65
CA LEU A 161 -1.32 7.47 -5.02
C LEU A 161 -0.80 6.10 -5.46
N THR A 162 -0.86 5.85 -6.77
CA THR A 162 -0.46 4.58 -7.39
C THR A 162 0.89 4.65 -8.11
N ASP A 163 1.47 5.85 -8.21
CA ASP A 163 2.68 6.14 -8.95
C ASP A 163 3.71 6.86 -8.07
N LEU A 164 4.98 6.45 -8.16
CA LEU A 164 6.04 6.96 -7.29
C LEU A 164 6.45 8.40 -7.66
N GLU A 165 6.37 8.77 -8.93
CA GLU A 165 6.65 10.13 -9.38
C GLU A 165 5.59 11.07 -8.83
N ALA A 166 4.30 10.71 -8.93
CA ALA A 166 3.20 11.46 -8.33
C ALA A 166 3.34 11.59 -6.80
N VAL A 167 3.82 10.55 -6.11
CA VAL A 167 4.15 10.63 -4.67
C VAL A 167 5.27 11.63 -4.41
N SER A 168 6.32 11.63 -5.23
CA SER A 168 7.41 12.59 -5.13
C SER A 168 6.95 14.02 -5.34
N GLU A 169 6.15 14.26 -6.38
CA GLU A 169 5.60 15.57 -6.68
C GLU A 169 4.72 16.10 -5.54
N ALA A 170 3.83 15.26 -5.00
CA ALA A 170 2.96 15.63 -3.87
C ALA A 170 3.77 16.00 -2.61
N VAL A 171 4.80 15.22 -2.29
CA VAL A 171 5.68 15.49 -1.16
C VAL A 171 6.52 16.75 -1.38
N ASP A 172 7.02 16.96 -2.61
CA ASP A 172 7.81 18.14 -2.96
C ASP A 172 6.97 19.43 -2.92
N ASP A 173 5.72 19.38 -3.40
CA ASP A 173 4.77 20.51 -3.32
C ASP A 173 4.54 20.92 -1.85
N LEU A 174 4.16 19.96 -1.00
CA LEU A 174 3.91 20.27 0.40
C LEU A 174 5.19 20.72 1.13
N ARG A 175 6.33 20.09 0.86
CA ARG A 175 7.64 20.52 1.39
C ARG A 175 7.92 21.98 1.06
N GLY A 176 7.72 22.38 -0.21
CA GLY A 176 7.92 23.77 -0.64
C GLY A 176 7.02 24.76 0.10
N ARG A 177 5.75 24.37 0.34
CA ARG A 177 4.80 25.17 1.11
C ARG A 177 5.17 25.29 2.58
N ILE A 178 5.59 24.18 3.21
CA ILE A 178 6.06 24.19 4.60
C ILE A 178 7.28 25.12 4.72
N GLN A 179 8.28 24.98 3.86
CA GLN A 179 9.51 25.79 3.88
C GLN A 179 9.29 27.29 3.60
N ALA A 180 8.18 27.68 3.00
CA ALA A 180 7.82 29.08 2.82
C ALA A 180 7.30 29.74 4.11
N VAL A 181 6.95 28.92 5.11
CA VAL A 181 6.23 29.32 6.33
C VAL A 181 7.10 29.15 7.59
N VAL A 182 7.97 28.14 7.64
CA VAL A 182 8.90 27.89 8.76
C VAL A 182 10.30 28.47 8.57
#